data_AF-A0A8H6EJY0-F1
#
_entry.id   AF-A0A8H6EJY0-F1
#
_cell.length_a   1.000
_cell.length_b   1.000
_cell.length_c   1.000
_cell.angle_alpha   90.00
_cell.angle_beta   90.00
_cell.angle_gamma   90.00
#
_symmetry.space_group_name_H-M   'P 1'
#
loop_
_entity.id
_entity.type
_entity.pdbx_description
1 polymer ?
#
loop_
_entity_poly.entity_id
_entity_poly.type
_entity_poly.pdbx_seq_one_letter_code
_entity_poly.pdbx_strand_id
1 'polypeptide(L)'
;MHVVGPWITQTFTYFNWLFQAYRAFTDCAKTMGFIAVPDSNAPDAPPEGVAILSLTLSKRRERVSSFEAFLPKIALERRNLTICTNTLVSRILFTQEKGLPSTEKIVFQSSGRKSESTYSAKVNKEVMVCSGAIGSPQVLMLSGIGPREILEEHSIKVVHNLPGVGSTLYPSRLGGTGSRITNFHGNQPLKITLELFKYIFFQVGLFSILVQTLALYVRSRMIKQDSTGLIEEASTKSLDPQSLIPDIELMPLSTSGMDNFDEPEFINIFSKTLMFCVLAAILQPKSSGTVRLASSNPHDKPKVDFGILSDASDHTIARSAVRLTLSIADKMKESGFPLPRNITFPAEKQELDVKSNTTEEMDRFIRQRIRTTFHYASTCKMAPEHDPIAPGVVDDELKVYGVKGLRVYDTSMFPQIVSGHLQAAAIMVAEECADLIKNEL
;
A
#
# COMPACT_ATOMS: atom_id res chain seq x y z
N MET A 1 -23.73 21.30 -11.31
CA MET A 1 -22.72 21.61 -10.29
C MET A 1 -21.84 20.37 -10.14
N HIS A 2 -20.66 20.38 -10.74
CA HIS A 2 -19.68 19.30 -10.63
C HIS A 2 -19.26 19.18 -9.16
N VAL A 3 -19.32 17.98 -8.60
CA VAL A 3 -18.65 17.71 -7.32
C VAL A 3 -17.31 17.12 -7.71
N VAL A 4 -16.33 18.00 -7.88
CA VAL A 4 -14.91 17.62 -7.76
C VAL A 4 -14.65 17.69 -6.26
N GLY A 5 -14.39 16.54 -5.65
CA GLY A 5 -14.07 16.49 -4.23
C GLY A 5 -12.70 17.13 -4.00
N PRO A 6 -12.53 18.10 -3.08
CA PRO A 6 -11.19 18.55 -2.76
C PRO A 6 -10.47 17.39 -2.06
N TRP A 7 -9.49 16.78 -2.75
CA TRP A 7 -8.57 15.85 -2.10
C TRP A 7 -7.61 16.65 -1.21
N ILE A 8 -8.00 16.82 0.05
CA ILE A 8 -7.27 17.69 0.98
C ILE A 8 -6.11 16.91 1.60
N THR A 9 -4.92 17.47 1.47
CA THR A 9 -3.71 17.00 2.15
C THR A 9 -3.10 18.09 3.05
N GLN A 10 -2.28 17.66 4.00
CA GLN A 10 -1.50 18.52 4.90
C GLN A 10 -0.10 17.92 5.06
N THR A 11 0.90 18.78 5.16
CA THR A 11 2.28 18.38 5.50
C THR A 11 2.63 18.92 6.89
N PHE A 12 3.44 18.16 7.63
CA PHE A 12 3.92 18.58 8.95
C PHE A 12 5.44 18.64 8.92
N THR A 13 5.97 19.86 9.06
CA THR A 13 7.41 20.11 9.03
C THR A 13 8.07 19.73 10.35
N TYR A 14 9.41 19.68 10.34
CA TYR A 14 10.27 19.33 11.47
C TYR A 14 9.88 20.00 12.80
N PHE A 15 9.40 21.25 12.77
CA PHE A 15 8.96 21.99 13.96
C PHE A 15 7.67 21.46 14.59
N ASN A 16 6.80 20.84 13.78
CA ASN A 16 5.50 20.31 14.17
C ASN A 16 5.56 18.85 14.60
N TRP A 17 6.71 18.19 14.50
CA TRP A 17 6.87 16.80 14.90
C TRP A 17 6.84 16.67 16.43
N LEU A 18 5.88 15.88 16.91
CA LEU A 18 5.70 15.58 18.33
C LEU A 18 6.79 14.65 18.87
N PHE A 19 7.43 13.86 18.00
CA PHE A 19 8.36 12.80 18.40
C PHE A 19 9.81 13.19 18.14
N GLN A 20 10.62 13.23 19.19
CA GLN A 20 12.07 13.52 19.10
C GLN A 20 12.82 12.53 18.19
N ALA A 21 12.32 11.29 18.09
CA ALA A 21 12.93 10.25 17.26
C ALA A 21 13.00 10.62 15.77
N TYR A 22 12.00 11.34 15.25
CA TYR A 22 12.02 11.82 13.86
C TYR A 22 13.11 12.87 13.64
N ARG A 23 13.36 13.72 14.62
CA ARG A 23 14.44 14.71 14.58
C ARG A 23 15.80 14.03 14.58
N ALA A 24 16.01 13.14 15.55
CA ALA A 24 17.25 12.36 15.66
C ALA A 24 17.52 11.54 14.38
N PHE A 25 16.51 10.86 13.83
CA PHE A 25 16.63 10.13 12.56
C PHE A 25 17.02 11.05 11.41
N THR A 26 16.33 12.18 11.25
CA THR A 26 16.57 13.14 10.15
C THR A 26 17.95 13.77 10.26
N ASP A 27 18.37 14.16 11.46
CA ASP A 27 19.67 14.80 11.69
C ASP A 27 20.82 13.81 11.50
N CYS A 28 20.64 12.54 11.87
CA CYS A 28 21.60 11.47 11.55
C CYS A 28 21.65 11.15 10.06
N ALA A 29 20.51 11.09 9.38
CA ALA A 29 20.48 10.90 7.92
C ALA A 29 21.22 12.03 7.19
N LYS A 30 21.09 13.29 7.65
CA LYS A 30 21.85 14.42 7.10
C LYS A 30 23.36 14.26 7.23
N THR A 31 23.87 13.75 8.35
CA THR A 31 25.33 13.53 8.50
C THR A 31 25.84 12.39 7.60
N MET A 32 24.95 11.53 7.11
CA MET A 32 25.23 10.48 6.14
C MET A 32 25.11 10.94 4.67
N GLY A 33 24.84 12.23 4.45
CA GLY A 33 24.75 12.84 3.11
C GLY A 33 23.33 12.89 2.52
N PHE A 34 22.29 12.48 3.26
CA PHE A 34 20.91 12.62 2.79
C PHE A 34 20.43 14.07 2.94
N ILE A 35 19.75 14.57 1.91
CA ILE A 35 19.15 15.91 1.92
C ILE A 35 17.71 15.86 2.44
N ALA A 36 17.19 17.01 2.89
CA ALA A 36 15.77 17.16 3.17
C ALA A 36 15.01 17.41 1.87
N VAL A 37 13.90 16.70 1.67
CA VAL A 37 13.00 16.85 0.51
C VAL A 37 11.65 17.38 1.03
N PRO A 38 11.37 18.69 0.89
CA PRO A 38 10.15 19.29 1.45
C PRO A 38 8.85 18.74 0.87
N ASP A 39 8.89 18.34 -0.41
CA ASP A 39 7.78 17.70 -1.10
C ASP A 39 8.34 16.67 -2.08
N SER A 40 8.13 15.39 -1.80
CA SER A 40 8.54 14.29 -2.69
C SER A 40 7.63 14.09 -3.89
N ASN A 41 6.51 14.82 -3.97
CA ASN A 41 5.59 14.77 -5.10
C ASN A 41 5.87 15.89 -6.12
N ALA A 42 6.80 16.81 -5.82
CA ALA A 42 7.21 17.82 -6.77
C ALA A 42 7.90 17.16 -7.98
N PRO A 43 7.60 17.57 -9.23
CA PRO A 43 8.17 16.95 -10.43
C PRO A 43 9.70 16.98 -10.51
N ASP A 44 10.32 17.97 -9.86
CA ASP A 44 11.76 18.18 -9.78
C ASP A 44 12.36 17.74 -8.42
N ALA A 45 11.59 17.04 -7.60
CA ALA A 45 12.05 16.51 -6.32
C ALA A 45 13.26 15.58 -6.52
N PRO A 46 14.33 15.74 -5.72
CA PRO A 46 15.43 14.78 -5.72
C PRO A 46 14.95 13.37 -5.35
N PRO A 47 15.45 12.32 -6.04
CA PRO A 47 15.02 10.95 -5.77
C PRO A 47 15.57 10.40 -4.45
N GLU A 48 16.71 10.91 -3.98
CA GLU A 48 17.26 10.60 -2.66
C GLU A 48 16.94 11.68 -1.64
N GLY A 49 16.53 11.26 -0.45
CA GLY A 49 16.48 12.16 0.69
C GLY A 49 15.39 11.81 1.68
N VAL A 50 15.36 12.60 2.74
CA VAL A 50 14.34 12.55 3.79
C VAL A 50 13.17 13.43 3.37
N ALA A 51 12.13 12.78 2.83
CA ALA A 51 10.91 13.39 2.36
C ALA A 51 9.91 13.65 3.49
N ILE A 52 9.29 14.83 3.47
CA ILE A 52 8.09 15.11 4.24
C ILE A 52 6.89 14.58 3.45
N LEU A 53 6.06 13.76 4.09
CA LEU A 53 4.90 13.16 3.43
C LEU A 53 3.69 14.08 3.51
N SER A 54 2.95 14.14 2.40
CA SER A 54 1.60 14.70 2.33
C SER A 54 0.60 13.71 2.94
N LEU A 55 -0.13 14.15 3.95
CA LEU A 55 -1.08 13.34 4.71
C LEU A 55 -2.51 13.76 4.39
N THR A 56 -3.41 12.80 4.24
CA THR A 56 -4.84 13.08 3.97
C THR A 56 -5.57 13.48 5.25
N LEU A 57 -5.32 14.72 5.69
CA LEU A 57 -5.89 15.33 6.87
C LEU A 57 -6.55 16.67 6.52
N SER A 58 -7.64 17.00 7.20
CA SER A 58 -8.29 18.31 7.10
C SER A 58 -7.44 19.38 7.79
N LYS A 59 -7.77 20.67 7.59
CA LYS A 59 -7.18 21.76 8.39
C LYS A 59 -7.41 21.59 9.90
N ARG A 60 -8.43 20.82 10.30
CA ARG A 60 -8.74 20.46 11.68
C ARG A 60 -8.06 19.17 12.13
N ARG A 61 -7.17 18.59 11.32
CA ARG A 61 -6.44 17.35 11.60
C ARG A 61 -7.34 16.11 11.73
N GLU A 62 -8.48 16.13 11.04
CA GLU A 62 -9.36 14.97 10.89
C GLU A 62 -8.97 14.19 9.63
N ARG A 63 -9.14 12.87 9.64
CA ARG A 63 -8.90 12.03 8.44
C ARG A 63 -9.84 12.46 7.32
N VAL A 64 -9.28 12.77 6.15
CA VAL A 64 -10.04 12.96 4.90
C VAL A 64 -10.02 11.65 4.14
N SER A 65 -11.20 11.04 3.99
CA SER A 65 -11.38 9.79 3.22
C SER A 65 -11.87 10.09 1.80
N SER A 66 -11.73 9.12 0.88
CA SER A 66 -12.35 9.22 -0.45
C SER A 66 -13.87 9.34 -0.39
N PHE A 67 -14.51 8.68 0.59
CA PHE A 67 -15.94 8.84 0.85
C PHE A 67 -16.28 10.29 1.20
N GLU A 68 -15.57 10.90 2.13
CA GLU A 68 -15.83 12.29 2.54
C GLU A 68 -15.54 13.29 1.42
N ALA A 69 -14.44 13.09 0.67
CA ALA A 69 -14.03 13.96 -0.41
C ALA A 69 -15.00 13.90 -1.61
N PHE A 70 -15.35 12.70 -2.07
CA PHE A 70 -16.06 12.49 -3.34
C PHE A 70 -17.55 12.14 -3.19
N LEU A 71 -17.98 11.72 -2.00
CA LEU A 71 -19.39 11.51 -1.66
C LEU A 71 -19.83 12.43 -0.49
N PRO A 72 -19.63 13.76 -0.57
CA PRO A 72 -20.12 14.69 0.44
C PRO A 72 -21.66 14.65 0.47
N LYS A 73 -22.26 15.17 1.54
CA LYS A 73 -23.72 15.16 1.76
C LYS A 73 -24.55 15.55 0.52
N ILE A 74 -24.13 16.59 -0.21
CA ILE A 74 -24.81 17.04 -1.43
C ILE A 74 -24.78 16.01 -2.57
N ALA A 75 -23.72 15.20 -2.67
CA ALA A 75 -23.65 14.10 -3.62
C ALA A 75 -24.61 12.96 -3.23
N LEU A 76 -24.74 12.69 -1.92
CA LEU A 76 -25.64 11.68 -1.38
C LEU A 76 -27.13 12.03 -1.54
N GLU A 77 -27.47 13.32 -1.60
CA GLU A 77 -28.85 13.80 -1.81
C GLU A 77 -29.32 13.68 -3.27
N ARG A 78 -28.43 13.29 -4.19
CA ARG A 78 -28.75 13.14 -5.62
C ARG A 78 -29.64 11.93 -5.86
N ARG A 79 -30.81 12.16 -6.48
CA ARG A 79 -31.77 11.10 -6.81
C ARG A 79 -31.28 10.06 -7.82
N ASN A 80 -30.22 10.38 -8.57
CA ASN A 80 -29.63 9.49 -9.57
C ASN A 80 -28.42 8.69 -9.03
N LEU A 81 -28.18 8.71 -7.71
CA LEU A 81 -27.15 7.91 -7.04
C LEU A 81 -27.80 6.99 -6.01
N THR A 82 -27.55 5.69 -6.15
CA THR A 82 -27.96 4.68 -5.16
C THR A 82 -26.73 4.04 -4.56
N ILE A 83 -26.62 4.05 -3.23
CA ILE A 83 -25.50 3.46 -2.50
C ILE A 83 -25.99 2.27 -1.69
N CYS A 84 -25.41 1.11 -1.95
CA CYS A 84 -25.72 -0.13 -1.25
C CYS A 84 -24.53 -0.55 -0.38
N THR A 85 -24.54 -0.21 0.91
CA THR A 85 -23.54 -0.69 1.88
C THR A 85 -23.86 -2.11 2.36
N ASN A 86 -22.91 -2.77 3.03
CA ASN A 86 -23.09 -4.14 3.55
C ASN A 86 -23.56 -5.13 2.46
N THR A 87 -23.07 -4.92 1.25
CA THR A 87 -23.46 -5.66 0.06
C THR A 87 -22.20 -6.23 -0.58
N LEU A 88 -22.24 -7.52 -0.90
CA LEU A 88 -21.17 -8.25 -1.55
C LEU A 88 -21.61 -8.58 -2.98
N VAL A 89 -20.83 -8.16 -3.97
CA VAL A 89 -21.05 -8.54 -5.37
C VAL A 89 -20.68 -9.99 -5.54
N SER A 90 -21.63 -10.81 -5.99
CA SER A 90 -21.43 -12.24 -6.20
C SER A 90 -20.84 -12.51 -7.57
N ARG A 91 -21.41 -11.91 -8.62
CA ARG A 91 -20.99 -12.04 -10.02
C ARG A 91 -21.70 -11.05 -10.94
N ILE A 92 -21.17 -10.91 -12.15
CA ILE A 92 -21.76 -10.18 -13.27
C ILE A 92 -22.31 -11.21 -14.27
N LEU A 93 -23.50 -10.96 -14.78
CA LEU A 93 -24.15 -11.78 -15.80
C LEU A 93 -24.06 -11.10 -17.17
N PHE A 94 -23.93 -11.90 -18.21
CA PHE A 94 -23.68 -11.44 -19.57
C PHE A 94 -24.71 -11.98 -20.55
N THR A 95 -25.08 -11.14 -21.52
CA THR A 95 -25.76 -11.55 -22.75
C THR A 95 -24.75 -11.61 -23.90
N GLN A 96 -25.18 -12.11 -25.06
CA GLN A 96 -24.37 -12.08 -26.28
C GLN A 96 -24.80 -10.91 -27.15
N GLU A 97 -23.85 -10.06 -27.54
CA GLU A 97 -24.09 -8.91 -28.40
C GLU A 97 -23.02 -8.80 -29.48
N LYS A 98 -23.41 -9.04 -30.73
CA LYS A 98 -22.50 -9.11 -31.89
C LYS A 98 -21.36 -10.13 -31.69
N GLY A 99 -21.67 -11.28 -31.07
CA GLY A 99 -20.71 -12.37 -30.84
C GLY A 99 -19.75 -12.14 -29.66
N LEU A 100 -19.93 -11.07 -28.88
CA LEU A 100 -19.16 -10.79 -27.68
C LEU A 100 -20.06 -10.80 -26.43
N PRO A 101 -19.58 -11.28 -25.27
CA PRO A 101 -20.24 -11.08 -24.00
C PRO A 101 -20.44 -9.59 -23.70
N SER A 102 -21.65 -9.20 -23.30
CA SER A 102 -22.01 -7.82 -22.92
C SER A 102 -22.69 -7.83 -21.55
N THR A 103 -22.31 -6.92 -20.66
CA THR A 103 -22.85 -6.89 -19.28
C THR A 103 -24.36 -6.67 -19.26
N GLU A 104 -25.10 -7.53 -18.56
CA GLU A 104 -26.57 -7.46 -18.48
C GLU A 104 -27.05 -7.12 -17.07
N LYS A 105 -26.52 -7.82 -16.06
CA LYS A 105 -26.96 -7.70 -14.67
C LYS A 105 -25.81 -7.90 -13.70
N ILE A 106 -25.88 -7.25 -12.55
CA ILE A 106 -25.02 -7.51 -11.41
C ILE A 106 -25.84 -8.28 -10.38
N VAL A 107 -25.30 -9.38 -9.87
CA VAL A 107 -25.90 -10.17 -8.79
C VAL A 107 -25.13 -9.92 -7.51
N PHE A 108 -25.84 -9.64 -6.43
CA PHE A 108 -25.24 -9.30 -5.14
C PHE A 108 -26.09 -9.82 -3.98
N GLN A 109 -25.46 -9.93 -2.82
CA GLN A 109 -26.06 -10.44 -1.59
C GLN A 109 -25.61 -9.62 -0.39
N SER A 110 -26.20 -9.87 0.78
CA SER A 110 -25.72 -9.26 2.02
C SER A 110 -24.27 -9.66 2.28
N SER A 111 -23.43 -8.74 2.75
CA SER A 111 -22.06 -9.07 3.14
C SER A 111 -22.01 -9.99 4.37
N GLY A 112 -23.07 -10.01 5.18
CA GLY A 112 -23.21 -10.91 6.31
C GLY A 112 -23.70 -12.30 5.88
N ARG A 113 -23.00 -13.36 6.32
CA ARG A 113 -23.33 -14.78 6.02
C ARG A 113 -24.69 -15.27 6.55
N LYS A 114 -25.46 -14.43 7.25
CA LYS A 114 -26.74 -14.79 7.86
C LYS A 114 -27.94 -14.67 6.91
N SER A 115 -27.79 -13.97 5.79
CA SER A 115 -28.87 -13.78 4.81
C SER A 115 -28.52 -14.48 3.52
N GLU A 116 -29.43 -15.33 3.05
CA GLU A 116 -29.33 -16.04 1.76
C GLU A 116 -30.00 -15.28 0.61
N SER A 117 -30.56 -14.10 0.90
CA SER A 117 -31.28 -13.30 -0.09
C SER A 117 -30.31 -12.78 -1.16
N THR A 118 -30.58 -13.17 -2.40
CA THR A 118 -29.85 -12.73 -3.59
C THR A 118 -30.66 -11.68 -4.32
N TYR A 119 -30.01 -10.57 -4.70
CA TYR A 119 -30.58 -9.45 -5.41
C TYR A 119 -29.88 -9.27 -6.75
N SER A 120 -30.53 -8.54 -7.67
CA SER A 120 -29.91 -8.17 -8.93
C SER A 120 -30.27 -6.76 -9.38
N ALA A 121 -29.35 -6.13 -10.10
CA ALA A 121 -29.55 -4.84 -10.76
C ALA A 121 -29.27 -4.98 -12.25
N LYS A 122 -30.16 -4.44 -13.09
CA LYS A 122 -29.96 -4.40 -14.55
C LYS A 122 -28.93 -3.33 -14.92
N VAL A 123 -28.03 -3.68 -15.83
CA VAL A 123 -27.04 -2.78 -16.40
C VAL A 123 -27.59 -2.20 -17.70
N ASN A 124 -27.57 -0.87 -17.83
CA ASN A 124 -28.01 -0.19 -19.04
C ASN A 124 -26.86 0.38 -19.88
N LYS A 125 -25.69 0.61 -19.28
CA LYS A 125 -24.52 1.19 -19.95
C LYS A 125 -23.27 0.37 -19.69
N GLU A 126 -22.81 0.33 -18.45
CA GLU A 126 -21.50 -0.23 -18.12
C GLU A 126 -21.42 -0.67 -16.65
N VAL A 127 -20.50 -1.60 -16.37
CA VAL A 127 -20.09 -2.03 -15.04
C VAL A 127 -18.62 -1.66 -14.81
N MET A 128 -18.36 -1.08 -13.64
CA MET A 128 -17.02 -0.70 -13.19
C MET A 128 -16.66 -1.50 -11.96
N VAL A 129 -15.56 -2.24 -12.02
CA VAL A 129 -15.06 -3.04 -10.90
C VAL A 129 -13.97 -2.25 -10.18
N CYS A 130 -14.25 -1.86 -8.94
CA CYS A 130 -13.34 -1.12 -8.04
C CYS A 130 -13.15 -1.86 -6.71
N SER A 131 -12.99 -3.19 -6.76
CA SER A 131 -12.89 -4.06 -5.57
C SER A 131 -11.45 -4.27 -5.07
N GLY A 132 -10.50 -3.49 -5.61
CA GLY A 132 -9.09 -3.52 -5.27
C GLY A 132 -8.35 -4.74 -5.82
N ALA A 133 -7.02 -4.73 -5.70
CA ALA A 133 -6.14 -5.78 -6.22
C ALA A 133 -6.37 -7.21 -5.67
N ILE A 134 -7.20 -7.39 -4.65
CA ILE A 134 -7.59 -8.74 -4.20
C ILE A 134 -9.02 -9.07 -4.63
N GLY A 135 -9.96 -8.13 -4.51
CA GLY A 135 -11.38 -8.39 -4.78
C GLY A 135 -11.73 -8.36 -6.27
N SER A 136 -11.13 -7.47 -7.06
CA SER A 136 -11.43 -7.32 -8.49
C SER A 136 -11.19 -8.59 -9.31
N PRO A 137 -10.03 -9.29 -9.19
CA PRO A 137 -9.85 -10.56 -9.89
C PRO A 137 -10.84 -11.63 -9.41
N GLN A 138 -11.23 -11.63 -8.13
CA GLN A 138 -12.25 -12.55 -7.62
C GLN A 138 -13.61 -12.29 -8.27
N VAL A 139 -14.04 -11.03 -8.37
CA VAL A 139 -15.32 -10.68 -9.02
C VAL A 139 -15.30 -11.10 -10.49
N LEU A 140 -14.21 -10.85 -11.22
CA LEU A 140 -14.08 -11.28 -12.61
C LEU A 140 -14.16 -12.80 -12.76
N MET A 141 -13.40 -13.54 -11.95
CA MET A 141 -13.39 -15.01 -12.01
C MET A 141 -14.76 -15.60 -11.63
N LEU A 142 -15.43 -15.11 -10.59
CA LEU A 142 -16.79 -15.54 -10.23
C LEU A 142 -17.83 -15.22 -11.32
N SER A 143 -17.53 -14.24 -12.18
CA SER A 143 -18.34 -13.87 -13.34
C SER A 143 -18.01 -14.68 -14.61
N GLY A 144 -17.06 -15.61 -14.52
CA GLY A 144 -16.63 -16.44 -15.65
C GLY A 144 -15.58 -15.79 -16.56
N ILE A 145 -14.90 -14.74 -16.10
CA ILE A 145 -13.80 -14.08 -16.80
C ILE A 145 -12.50 -14.34 -16.05
N GLY A 146 -11.59 -15.12 -16.64
CA GLY A 146 -10.32 -15.47 -16.01
C GLY A 146 -9.68 -16.71 -16.62
N PRO A 147 -8.66 -17.30 -15.97
CA PRO A 147 -8.00 -18.51 -16.46
C PRO A 147 -8.98 -19.67 -16.54
N ARG A 148 -9.16 -20.22 -17.75
CA ARG A 148 -10.11 -21.32 -18.03
C ARG A 148 -10.02 -22.45 -17.02
N GLU A 149 -8.81 -22.90 -16.71
CA GLU A 149 -8.56 -24.05 -15.85
C GLU A 149 -9.09 -23.80 -14.43
N ILE A 150 -8.88 -22.58 -13.90
CA ILE A 150 -9.36 -22.19 -12.57
C ILE A 150 -10.89 -22.10 -12.55
N LEU A 151 -11.50 -21.57 -13.61
CA LEU A 151 -12.96 -21.47 -13.72
C LEU A 151 -13.60 -22.86 -13.77
N GLU A 152 -13.05 -23.75 -14.59
CA GLU A 152 -13.53 -25.13 -14.73
C GLU A 152 -13.34 -25.93 -13.43
N GLU A 153 -12.22 -25.77 -12.72
CA GLU A 153 -11.99 -26.35 -11.37
C GLU A 153 -13.12 -26.02 -10.39
N HIS A 154 -13.63 -24.79 -10.45
CA HIS A 154 -14.68 -24.29 -9.56
C HIS A 154 -16.09 -24.43 -10.13
N SER A 155 -16.27 -25.16 -11.23
CA SER A 155 -17.55 -25.35 -11.93
C SER A 155 -18.21 -24.04 -12.36
N ILE A 156 -17.39 -23.03 -12.71
CA ILE A 156 -17.86 -21.74 -13.22
C ILE A 156 -17.84 -21.79 -14.76
N LYS A 157 -18.96 -21.42 -15.37
CA LYS A 157 -19.06 -21.32 -16.83
C LYS A 157 -18.07 -20.25 -17.34
N VAL A 158 -17.18 -20.66 -18.23
CA VAL A 158 -16.25 -19.75 -18.91
C VAL A 158 -17.05 -18.84 -19.86
N VAL A 159 -17.04 -17.54 -19.56
CA VAL A 159 -17.56 -16.47 -20.42
C VAL A 159 -16.46 -16.00 -21.36
N HIS A 160 -15.28 -15.74 -20.81
CA HIS A 160 -14.09 -15.37 -21.58
C HIS A 160 -12.83 -15.89 -20.87
N ASN A 161 -11.95 -16.56 -21.63
CA ASN A 161 -10.70 -17.06 -21.10
C ASN A 161 -9.68 -15.93 -21.09
N LEU A 162 -9.34 -15.44 -19.91
CA LEU A 162 -8.43 -14.31 -19.73
C LEU A 162 -7.38 -14.69 -18.68
N PRO A 163 -6.27 -15.37 -19.08
CA PRO A 163 -5.30 -15.94 -18.15
C PRO A 163 -4.57 -14.88 -17.31
N GLY A 164 -4.62 -13.60 -17.70
CA GLY A 164 -4.08 -12.48 -16.93
C GLY A 164 -4.79 -12.21 -15.60
N VAL A 165 -6.05 -12.62 -15.44
CA VAL A 165 -6.83 -12.31 -14.22
C VAL A 165 -6.26 -13.06 -13.02
N GLY A 166 -5.75 -12.29 -12.04
CA GLY A 166 -5.16 -12.81 -10.81
C GLY A 166 -3.73 -13.36 -10.96
N SER A 167 -3.11 -13.25 -12.15
CA SER A 167 -1.81 -13.87 -12.45
C SER A 167 -0.60 -13.12 -11.88
N THR A 168 -0.76 -11.82 -11.60
CA THR A 168 0.33 -10.96 -11.10
C THR A 168 -0.15 -10.16 -9.90
N LEU A 169 0.41 -10.40 -8.72
CA LEU A 169 0.17 -9.60 -7.52
C LEU A 169 1.49 -9.00 -7.05
N TYR A 170 1.62 -7.67 -7.06
CA TYR A 170 2.71 -7.01 -6.35
C TYR A 170 2.27 -6.72 -4.91
N PRO A 171 2.95 -7.27 -3.88
CA PRO A 171 2.50 -7.19 -2.50
C PRO A 171 3.03 -5.98 -1.70
N SER A 172 3.92 -5.19 -2.29
CA SER A 172 4.94 -4.32 -1.65
C SER A 172 4.74 -3.96 -0.16
N ARG A 173 5.67 -4.38 0.69
CA ARG A 173 6.82 -3.60 1.23
C ARG A 173 7.40 -4.37 2.41
N LEU A 174 8.72 -4.51 2.47
CA LEU A 174 9.44 -5.04 3.62
C LEU A 174 9.24 -4.12 4.86
N GLY A 175 9.27 -4.70 6.05
CA GLY A 175 9.10 -3.97 7.30
C GLY A 175 10.02 -4.55 8.36
N GLY A 176 10.70 -3.68 9.07
CA GLY A 176 11.40 -4.05 10.28
C GLY A 176 12.47 -3.05 10.63
N THR A 177 12.38 -2.50 11.84
CA THR A 177 13.43 -2.27 12.85
C THR A 177 12.74 -1.55 14.01
N GLY A 178 12.55 -2.15 15.20
CA GLY A 178 11.84 -1.52 16.32
C GLY A 178 12.72 -1.30 17.53
N SER A 179 12.96 -0.06 17.92
CA SER A 179 13.55 0.35 19.19
C SER A 179 12.48 0.76 20.21
N ARG A 180 12.60 0.19 21.40
CA ARG A 180 11.70 0.49 22.52
C ARG A 180 12.15 1.80 23.20
N ILE A 181 11.49 2.95 23.02
CA ILE A 181 11.81 4.10 23.88
C ILE A 181 10.98 3.95 25.17
N THR A 182 11.61 3.51 26.26
CA THR A 182 10.98 3.47 27.61
C THR A 182 10.85 4.90 28.15
N ASN A 183 9.86 5.34 28.94
CA ASN A 183 8.88 4.69 29.80
C ASN A 183 7.46 5.23 29.53
N PHE A 184 6.53 4.40 29.04
CA PHE A 184 5.16 4.50 29.54
C PHE A 184 4.99 3.36 30.54
N HIS A 185 4.72 3.73 31.79
CA HIS A 185 3.97 2.83 32.65
C HIS A 185 2.60 2.69 31.99
N GLY A 186 2.42 1.60 31.22
CA GLY A 186 1.09 1.15 30.81
C GLY A 186 0.19 1.16 32.05
N ASN A 187 -1.01 1.73 31.91
CA ASN A 187 -2.02 1.98 32.95
C ASN A 187 -2.12 3.40 33.50
N GLN A 188 -2.03 4.45 32.67
CA GLN A 188 -2.75 5.69 33.01
C GLN A 188 -3.78 6.01 31.93
N PRO A 189 -4.98 5.39 31.97
CA PRO A 189 -6.15 5.80 31.18
C PRO A 189 -6.30 7.32 31.15
N LEU A 190 -5.98 7.98 32.27
CA LEU A 190 -5.97 9.43 32.40
C LEU A 190 -5.13 10.18 31.34
N LYS A 191 -3.95 9.67 30.94
CA LYS A 191 -3.12 10.31 29.90
C LYS A 191 -3.73 10.13 28.50
N ILE A 192 -4.31 8.96 28.21
CA ILE A 192 -5.00 8.73 26.93
C ILE A 192 -6.25 9.61 26.86
N THR A 193 -7.03 9.64 27.93
CA THR A 193 -8.18 10.54 28.08
C THR A 193 -7.76 11.99 27.93
N LEU A 194 -6.59 12.39 28.47
CA LEU A 194 -6.06 13.74 28.29
C LEU A 194 -5.63 14.02 26.84
N GLU A 195 -4.94 13.10 26.16
CA GLU A 195 -4.60 13.27 24.73
C GLU A 195 -5.85 13.30 23.84
N LEU A 196 -6.87 12.51 24.18
CA LEU A 196 -8.16 12.54 23.51
C LEU A 196 -8.88 13.86 23.76
N PHE A 197 -8.87 14.36 24.99
CA PHE A 197 -9.40 15.69 25.34
C PHE A 197 -8.67 16.80 24.57
N LYS A 198 -7.34 16.75 24.50
CA LYS A 198 -6.53 17.69 23.69
C LYS A 198 -6.94 17.67 22.22
N TYR A 199 -7.17 16.49 21.67
CA TYR A 199 -7.62 16.35 20.28
C TYR A 199 -9.03 16.90 20.08
N ILE A 200 -10.01 16.45 20.88
CA ILE A 200 -11.42 16.85 20.73
C ILE A 200 -11.60 18.36 20.87
N PHE A 201 -10.99 18.98 21.89
CA PHE A 201 -11.24 20.38 22.21
C PHE A 201 -10.27 21.36 21.55
N PHE A 202 -9.04 20.93 21.26
CA PHE A 202 -7.99 21.83 20.76
C PHE A 202 -7.33 21.37 19.46
N GLN A 203 -7.67 20.17 18.94
CA GLN A 203 -7.08 19.59 17.74
C GLN A 203 -5.54 19.51 17.81
N VAL A 204 -5.02 19.20 19.00
CA VAL A 204 -3.59 19.00 19.25
C VAL A 204 -3.33 17.67 19.95
N GLY A 205 -2.06 17.30 20.09
CA GLY A 205 -1.66 16.09 20.78
C GLY A 205 -1.58 14.87 19.86
N LEU A 206 -1.43 13.71 20.48
CA LEU A 206 -1.06 12.45 19.83
C LEU A 206 -2.02 12.01 18.71
N PHE A 207 -3.33 12.20 18.89
CA PHE A 207 -4.34 11.79 17.91
C PHE A 207 -4.48 12.75 16.73
N SER A 208 -3.82 13.92 16.79
CA SER A 208 -3.90 14.95 15.76
C SER A 208 -2.89 14.77 14.63
N ILE A 209 -1.97 13.80 14.73
CA ILE A 209 -0.92 13.55 13.73
C ILE A 209 -0.85 12.06 13.45
N LEU A 210 -0.64 11.68 12.18
CA LEU A 210 -0.42 10.29 11.80
C LEU A 210 0.98 9.81 12.22
N VAL A 211 1.11 8.51 12.47
CA VAL A 211 2.37 7.85 12.91
C VAL A 211 3.47 7.81 11.85
N GLN A 212 3.18 8.22 10.62
CA GLN A 212 4.16 8.34 9.55
C GLN A 212 4.01 9.72 8.92
N THR A 213 5.00 10.58 9.12
CA THR A 213 5.03 11.96 8.60
C THR A 213 6.21 12.20 7.67
N LEU A 214 7.15 11.25 7.62
CA LEU A 214 8.35 11.33 6.83
C LEU A 214 8.77 9.95 6.32
N ALA A 215 9.54 9.93 5.24
CA ALA A 215 10.15 8.74 4.68
C ALA A 215 11.52 9.09 4.10
N LEU A 216 12.49 8.20 4.19
CA LEU A 216 13.75 8.33 3.48
C LEU A 216 13.69 7.47 2.22
N TYR A 217 13.77 8.10 1.05
CA TYR A 217 13.87 7.42 -0.24
C TYR A 217 15.32 7.34 -0.67
N VAL A 218 15.71 6.18 -1.20
CA VAL A 218 17.06 5.98 -1.72
C VAL A 218 17.07 4.88 -2.77
N ARG A 219 17.94 5.02 -3.76
CA ARG A 219 18.31 3.92 -4.66
C ARG A 219 19.42 3.09 -4.03
N SER A 220 19.27 1.77 -3.97
CA SER A 220 20.22 0.84 -3.37
C SER A 220 21.64 1.02 -3.90
N ARG A 221 21.79 1.28 -5.21
CA ARG A 221 23.06 1.55 -5.89
C ARG A 221 23.79 2.82 -5.45
N MET A 222 23.09 3.73 -4.75
CA MET A 222 23.66 4.98 -4.24
C MET A 222 24.26 4.82 -2.84
N ILE A 223 23.94 3.72 -2.15
CA ILE A 223 24.41 3.47 -0.79
C ILE A 223 25.87 2.99 -0.87
N LYS A 224 26.76 3.58 -0.07
CA LYS A 224 28.15 3.11 0.07
C LYS A 224 28.19 1.65 0.51
N GLN A 225 29.25 0.92 0.13
CA GLN A 225 29.38 -0.51 0.47
C GLN A 225 29.36 -0.79 1.99
N ASP A 226 29.85 0.16 2.79
CA ASP A 226 29.83 0.13 4.26
C ASP A 226 28.51 0.61 4.88
N SER A 227 27.54 1.02 4.04
CA SER A 227 26.23 1.56 4.44
C SER A 227 26.26 2.86 5.26
N THR A 228 27.41 3.56 5.31
CA THR A 228 27.58 4.77 6.14
C THR A 228 27.10 6.06 5.46
N GLY A 229 26.60 5.99 4.23
CA GLY A 229 26.07 7.14 3.51
C GLY A 229 25.92 6.91 2.02
N LEU A 230 25.91 8.01 1.25
CA LEU A 230 25.76 8.00 -0.20
C LEU A 230 27.10 8.10 -0.96
N ILE A 231 27.16 7.52 -2.15
CA ILE A 231 28.29 7.67 -3.08
C ILE A 231 28.22 9.07 -3.70
N GLU A 232 29.26 9.90 -3.50
CA GLU A 232 29.29 11.32 -3.94
C GLU A 232 29.30 11.49 -5.48
N GLU A 233 29.82 10.50 -6.23
CA GLU A 233 30.06 10.60 -7.68
C GLU A 233 28.92 10.03 -8.55
N ALA A 234 27.91 9.40 -7.96
CA ALA A 234 26.82 8.79 -8.73
C ALA A 234 25.83 9.87 -9.19
N SER A 235 26.06 10.39 -10.39
CA SER A 235 25.27 11.43 -11.06
C SER A 235 23.76 11.35 -10.75
N THR A 236 23.23 12.41 -10.13
CA THR A 236 21.79 12.69 -9.99
C THR A 236 21.10 12.95 -11.34
N LYS A 237 21.87 13.03 -12.43
CA LYS A 237 21.38 13.21 -13.80
C LYS A 237 21.60 11.92 -14.58
N SER A 238 20.55 11.10 -14.67
CA SER A 238 20.46 10.04 -15.64
C SER A 238 19.58 10.49 -16.81
N LEU A 239 19.95 10.11 -18.03
CA LEU A 239 19.11 10.32 -19.21
C LEU A 239 17.91 9.38 -19.25
N ASP A 240 17.94 8.31 -18.43
CA ASP A 240 16.82 7.39 -18.24
C ASP A 240 16.09 7.71 -16.92
N PRO A 241 14.86 8.26 -16.98
CA PRO A 241 14.06 8.54 -15.79
C PRO A 241 13.76 7.30 -14.94
N GLN A 242 13.66 6.10 -15.52
CA GLN A 242 13.39 4.88 -14.74
C GLN A 242 14.55 4.56 -13.79
N SER A 243 15.78 4.81 -14.21
CA SER A 243 16.96 4.65 -13.34
C SER A 243 17.01 5.65 -12.16
N LEU A 244 16.16 6.68 -12.15
CA LEU A 244 16.04 7.65 -11.06
C LEU A 244 15.02 7.23 -9.99
N ILE A 245 14.20 6.21 -10.26
CA ILE A 245 13.16 5.76 -9.33
C ILE A 245 13.81 5.09 -8.10
N PRO A 246 13.48 5.51 -6.86
CA PRO A 246 13.97 4.85 -5.64
C PRO A 246 13.41 3.43 -5.53
N ASP A 247 14.26 2.52 -5.04
CA ASP A 247 13.94 1.11 -4.80
C ASP A 247 13.86 0.76 -3.30
N ILE A 248 14.31 1.66 -2.41
CA ILE A 248 14.22 1.55 -0.95
C ILE A 248 13.47 2.75 -0.37
N GLU A 249 12.59 2.47 0.59
CA GLU A 249 11.98 3.46 1.48
C GLU A 249 12.23 3.06 2.94
N LEU A 250 12.80 3.96 3.75
CA LEU A 250 12.89 3.79 5.20
C LEU A 250 11.85 4.69 5.88
N MET A 251 10.95 4.09 6.66
CA MET A 251 9.80 4.74 7.28
C MET A 251 9.99 4.77 8.80
N PRO A 252 10.57 5.82 9.38
CA PRO A 252 10.59 5.97 10.82
C PRO A 252 9.17 6.23 11.34
N LEU A 253 8.77 5.41 12.30
CA LEU A 253 7.50 5.41 12.99
C LEU A 253 7.74 5.63 14.48
N SER A 254 6.84 6.36 15.13
CA SER A 254 6.80 6.55 16.58
C SER A 254 5.90 5.54 17.29
N THR A 255 5.62 4.42 16.62
CA THR A 255 4.99 3.23 17.19
C THR A 255 5.72 1.97 16.71
N SER A 256 5.43 0.82 17.29
CA SER A 256 5.88 -0.46 16.73
C SER A 256 5.00 -0.85 15.54
N GLY A 257 5.60 -1.03 14.38
CA GLY A 257 5.00 -1.72 13.24
C GLY A 257 5.11 -3.25 13.31
N MET A 258 5.65 -3.80 14.40
CA MET A 258 5.75 -5.24 14.66
C MET A 258 4.68 -5.67 15.67
N ASP A 259 3.54 -6.12 15.16
CA ASP A 259 2.53 -6.78 15.97
C ASP A 259 2.60 -8.30 15.75
N ASN A 260 2.56 -9.06 16.85
CA ASN A 260 2.07 -10.43 16.80
C ASN A 260 0.55 -10.32 16.71
N PHE A 261 -0.04 -10.70 15.58
CA PHE A 261 -1.49 -10.70 15.35
C PHE A 261 -2.25 -11.69 16.27
N ASP A 262 -1.53 -12.48 17.07
CA ASP A 262 -2.08 -13.45 18.02
C ASP A 262 -2.49 -12.83 19.37
N GLU A 263 -2.22 -11.55 19.62
CA GLU A 263 -2.62 -10.85 20.86
C GLU A 263 -3.67 -9.75 20.60
N PRO A 264 -4.65 -9.55 21.52
CA PRO A 264 -5.77 -8.63 21.30
C PRO A 264 -5.35 -7.18 21.01
N GLU A 265 -5.74 -6.68 19.83
CA GLU A 265 -5.29 -5.43 19.19
C GLU A 265 -5.45 -4.16 20.05
N PHE A 266 -6.48 -4.08 20.89
CA PHE A 266 -6.83 -2.85 21.62
C PHE A 266 -5.88 -2.53 22.79
N ILE A 267 -5.23 -3.55 23.37
CA ILE A 267 -4.27 -3.38 24.49
C ILE A 267 -2.87 -3.01 23.95
N ASN A 268 -2.58 -3.36 22.69
CA ASN A 268 -1.27 -3.21 22.09
C ASN A 268 -0.98 -1.78 21.60
N ILE A 269 -1.94 -1.11 20.95
CA ILE A 269 -1.69 0.22 20.37
C ILE A 269 -1.21 1.22 21.42
N PHE A 270 -1.81 1.20 22.62
CA PHE A 270 -1.53 2.14 23.71
C PHE A 270 -0.31 1.78 24.58
N SER A 271 0.10 0.51 24.62
CA SER A 271 1.34 0.09 25.27
C SER A 271 2.57 0.30 24.37
N LYS A 272 2.35 0.44 23.05
CA LYS A 272 3.38 0.54 22.01
C LYS A 272 3.63 1.95 21.45
N THR A 273 2.82 2.95 21.81
CA THR A 273 2.83 4.31 21.22
C THR A 273 4.06 5.17 21.51
N LEU A 274 5.03 4.64 22.25
CA LEU A 274 6.33 5.28 22.52
C LEU A 274 7.49 4.43 22.01
N MET A 275 7.24 3.48 21.11
CA MET A 275 8.33 2.77 20.43
C MET A 275 8.71 3.50 19.17
N PHE A 276 10.01 3.61 18.91
CA PHE A 276 10.50 4.10 17.63
C PHE A 276 10.82 2.90 16.75
N CYS A 277 10.28 2.82 15.54
CA CYS A 277 10.67 1.76 14.61
C CYS A 277 10.95 2.33 13.22
N VAL A 278 11.87 1.79 12.43
CA VAL A 278 12.05 2.14 11.02
C VAL A 278 11.62 0.95 10.17
N LEU A 279 10.54 1.06 9.41
CA LEU A 279 10.17 0.02 8.44
C LEU A 279 10.95 0.23 7.14
N ALA A 280 11.65 -0.80 6.68
CA ALA A 280 12.45 -0.75 5.47
C ALA A 280 11.75 -1.46 4.31
N ALA A 281 11.27 -0.73 3.32
CA ALA A 281 10.44 -1.22 2.24
C ALA A 281 11.19 -1.34 0.90
N ILE A 282 10.81 -2.35 0.10
CA ILE A 282 11.21 -2.48 -1.31
C ILE A 282 10.10 -1.87 -2.17
N LEU A 283 10.45 -0.83 -2.94
CA LEU A 283 9.49 -0.07 -3.73
C LEU A 283 9.25 -0.64 -5.13
N GLN A 284 10.26 -1.31 -5.70
CA GLN A 284 10.20 -1.94 -7.02
C GLN A 284 10.53 -3.44 -6.93
N PRO A 285 9.69 -4.24 -6.22
CA PRO A 285 9.93 -5.67 -6.12
C PRO A 285 9.80 -6.32 -7.50
N LYS A 286 10.73 -7.23 -7.82
CA LYS A 286 10.58 -8.12 -8.99
C LYS A 286 9.74 -9.34 -8.65
N SER A 287 9.70 -9.72 -7.38
CA SER A 287 8.82 -10.75 -6.87
C SER A 287 7.35 -10.42 -7.11
N SER A 288 6.60 -11.42 -7.58
CA SER A 288 5.17 -11.31 -7.83
C SER A 288 4.45 -12.56 -7.35
N GLY A 289 3.25 -12.37 -6.83
CA GLY A 289 2.36 -13.42 -6.38
C GLY A 289 1.15 -13.63 -7.30
N THR A 290 0.14 -14.33 -6.79
CA THR A 290 -1.12 -14.62 -7.50
C THR A 290 -2.33 -14.49 -6.58
N VAL A 291 -3.50 -14.23 -7.18
CA VAL A 291 -4.81 -14.29 -6.51
C VAL A 291 -5.69 -15.28 -7.27
N ARG A 292 -6.17 -16.32 -6.58
CA ARG A 292 -7.02 -17.37 -7.15
C ARG A 292 -8.31 -17.54 -6.35
N LEU A 293 -9.33 -18.10 -6.99
CA LEU A 293 -10.54 -18.51 -6.27
C LEU A 293 -10.21 -19.59 -5.24
N ALA A 294 -10.87 -19.52 -4.09
CA ALA A 294 -10.89 -20.59 -3.11
C ALA A 294 -12.09 -21.52 -3.32
N SER A 295 -13.22 -20.96 -3.76
CA SER A 295 -14.47 -21.64 -4.07
C SER A 295 -15.29 -20.77 -5.06
N SER A 296 -16.44 -21.25 -5.49
CA SER A 296 -17.45 -20.45 -6.23
C SER A 296 -18.35 -19.61 -5.33
N ASN A 297 -18.16 -19.65 -4.00
CA ASN A 297 -18.90 -18.85 -3.04
C ASN A 297 -18.22 -17.47 -2.87
N PRO A 298 -18.92 -16.36 -3.15
CA PRO A 298 -18.33 -15.02 -3.03
C PRO A 298 -17.91 -14.66 -1.60
N HIS A 299 -18.47 -15.30 -0.56
CA HIS A 299 -18.08 -15.06 0.83
C HIS A 299 -16.75 -15.70 1.23
N ASP A 300 -16.22 -16.60 0.42
CA ASP A 300 -14.95 -17.24 0.71
C ASP A 300 -13.82 -16.33 0.24
N LYS A 301 -12.85 -16.12 1.13
CA LYS A 301 -11.68 -15.29 0.83
C LYS A 301 -10.87 -15.98 -0.27
N PRO A 302 -10.37 -15.23 -1.27
CA PRO A 302 -9.56 -15.83 -2.32
C PRO A 302 -8.25 -16.39 -1.75
N LYS A 303 -7.67 -17.37 -2.44
CA LYS A 303 -6.32 -17.86 -2.17
C LYS A 303 -5.34 -16.81 -2.66
N VAL A 304 -4.57 -16.23 -1.75
CA VAL A 304 -3.57 -15.20 -2.06
C VAL A 304 -2.19 -15.78 -1.79
N ASP A 305 -1.38 -15.87 -2.84
CA ASP A 305 0.06 -16.05 -2.73
C ASP A 305 0.70 -14.69 -2.98
N PHE A 306 1.48 -14.18 -2.02
CA PHE A 306 2.14 -12.89 -2.19
C PHE A 306 3.43 -13.00 -2.99
N GLY A 307 3.99 -14.20 -3.19
CA GLY A 307 5.25 -14.41 -3.89
C GLY A 307 6.45 -13.69 -3.24
N ILE A 308 6.37 -13.35 -1.95
CA ILE A 308 7.36 -12.52 -1.28
C ILE A 308 8.76 -13.14 -1.38
N LEU A 309 9.71 -12.40 -1.94
CA LEU A 309 11.10 -12.82 -2.15
C LEU A 309 11.25 -14.03 -3.08
N SER A 310 10.33 -14.23 -4.01
CA SER A 310 10.46 -15.24 -5.07
C SER A 310 11.61 -14.92 -6.02
N ASP A 311 11.98 -13.64 -6.17
CA ASP A 311 13.14 -13.19 -6.94
C ASP A 311 14.37 -12.93 -6.04
N ALA A 312 15.53 -13.45 -6.44
CA ALA A 312 16.77 -13.31 -5.68
C ALA A 312 17.29 -11.86 -5.61
N SER A 313 16.96 -11.01 -6.58
CA SER A 313 17.38 -9.61 -6.59
C SER A 313 16.73 -8.80 -5.44
N ASP A 314 15.50 -9.14 -5.06
CA ASP A 314 14.80 -8.48 -3.95
C ASP A 314 15.49 -8.72 -2.61
N HIS A 315 16.15 -9.87 -2.42
CA HIS A 315 16.97 -10.13 -1.22
C HIS A 315 18.15 -9.14 -1.14
N THR A 316 18.74 -8.75 -2.26
CA THR A 316 19.87 -7.81 -2.29
C THR A 316 19.43 -6.41 -1.89
N ILE A 317 18.26 -5.96 -2.34
CA ILE A 317 17.66 -4.69 -1.95
C ILE A 317 17.28 -4.70 -0.46
N ALA A 318 16.62 -5.77 -0.01
CA ALA A 318 16.25 -5.97 1.39
C ALA A 318 17.45 -5.88 2.33
N ARG A 319 18.55 -6.57 2.01
CA ARG A 319 19.80 -6.55 2.78
C ARG A 319 20.39 -5.14 2.86
N SER A 320 20.39 -4.41 1.74
CA SER A 320 20.89 -3.04 1.68
C SER A 320 20.06 -2.10 2.56
N ALA A 321 18.72 -2.25 2.54
CA ALA A 321 17.82 -1.46 3.36
C ALA A 321 18.00 -1.73 4.86
N VAL A 322 18.17 -3.01 5.26
CA VAL A 322 18.43 -3.39 6.66
C VAL A 322 19.76 -2.80 7.14
N ARG A 323 20.83 -2.92 6.35
CA ARG A 323 22.15 -2.38 6.72
C ARG A 323 22.13 -0.86 6.88
N LEU A 324 21.53 -0.15 5.92
CA LEU A 324 21.38 1.31 6.01
C LEU A 324 20.62 1.72 7.29
N THR A 325 19.56 0.97 7.62
CA THR A 325 18.78 1.25 8.82
C THR A 325 19.58 1.05 10.11
N LEU A 326 20.42 0.00 10.17
CA LEU A 326 21.33 -0.24 11.29
C LEU A 326 22.37 0.89 11.41
N SER A 327 22.97 1.32 10.30
CA SER A 327 23.95 2.41 10.28
C SER A 327 23.35 3.74 10.78
N ILE A 328 22.11 4.06 10.39
CA ILE A 328 21.40 5.25 10.92
C ILE A 328 21.18 5.12 12.43
N ALA A 329 20.81 3.94 12.91
CA ALA A 329 20.56 3.72 14.33
C ALA A 329 21.84 3.81 15.18
N ASP A 330 22.97 3.34 14.66
CA ASP A 330 24.27 3.52 15.31
C ASP A 330 24.62 5.00 15.41
N LYS A 331 24.41 5.79 14.34
CA LYS A 331 24.56 7.25 14.37
C LYS A 331 23.63 7.92 15.37
N MET A 332 22.39 7.47 15.48
CA MET A 332 21.45 7.97 16.49
C MET A 332 21.98 7.72 17.91
N LYS A 333 22.55 6.55 18.19
CA LYS A 333 23.19 6.26 19.49
C LYS A 333 24.41 7.14 19.74
N GLU A 334 25.27 7.30 18.76
CA GLU A 334 26.44 8.20 18.84
C GLU A 334 26.03 9.64 19.14
N SER A 335 24.90 10.11 18.61
CA SER A 335 24.33 11.43 18.89
C SER A 335 23.73 11.58 20.31
N GLY A 336 23.71 10.50 21.10
CA GLY A 336 23.12 10.47 22.43
C GLY A 336 21.61 10.17 22.45
N PHE A 337 21.00 9.82 21.31
CA PHE A 337 19.59 9.42 21.29
C PHE A 337 19.42 8.06 21.98
N PRO A 338 18.53 7.94 22.99
CA PRO A 338 18.41 6.73 23.80
C PRO A 338 17.69 5.62 23.04
N LEU A 339 18.46 4.82 22.28
CA LEU A 339 18.01 3.55 21.69
C LEU A 339 18.46 2.39 22.60
N PRO A 340 17.60 1.89 23.51
CA PRO A 340 18.03 0.98 24.56
C PRO A 340 18.37 -0.43 24.06
N ARG A 341 18.10 -0.76 22.78
CA ARG A 341 18.53 -2.03 22.16
C ARG A 341 18.89 -1.84 20.69
N ASN A 342 19.84 -2.65 20.23
CA ASN A 342 20.03 -2.87 18.79
C ASN A 342 18.75 -3.46 18.18
N ILE A 343 18.55 -3.07 16.93
CA ILE A 343 17.29 -2.99 16.22
C ILE A 343 16.68 -4.37 15.83
N THR A 344 17.40 -5.46 16.09
CA THR A 344 17.21 -6.71 15.35
C THR A 344 16.91 -7.96 16.18
N PHE A 345 17.30 -8.10 17.46
CA PHE A 345 17.21 -9.41 18.17
C PHE A 345 16.79 -9.36 19.66
N PRO A 346 16.29 -10.46 20.25
CA PRO A 346 16.32 -10.68 21.70
C PRO A 346 17.75 -10.59 22.25
N ALA A 347 17.90 -10.16 23.50
CA ALA A 347 19.20 -9.80 24.10
C ALA A 347 20.25 -10.93 24.09
N GLU A 348 19.83 -12.19 24.03
CA GLU A 348 20.69 -13.37 24.14
C GLU A 348 21.49 -13.70 22.87
N LYS A 349 21.23 -13.03 21.73
CA LYS A 349 21.89 -13.32 20.44
C LYS A 349 22.60 -12.13 19.77
N GLN A 350 22.54 -10.93 20.38
CA GLN A 350 22.95 -9.68 19.74
C GLN A 350 24.45 -9.48 19.52
N GLU A 351 25.34 -10.19 20.22
CA GLU A 351 26.79 -10.01 20.06
C GLU A 351 27.36 -10.62 18.76
N LEU A 352 26.59 -11.46 18.05
CA LEU A 352 27.02 -12.12 16.81
C LEU A 352 26.56 -11.40 15.53
N ASP A 353 25.57 -10.50 15.58
CA ASP A 353 24.83 -10.10 14.38
C ASP A 353 25.23 -8.74 13.73
N VAL A 354 26.03 -7.90 14.40
CA VAL A 354 26.38 -6.56 13.86
C VAL A 354 27.80 -6.53 13.26
N LYS A 355 28.68 -7.44 13.66
CA LYS A 355 30.09 -7.45 13.20
C LYS A 355 30.47 -8.61 12.27
N SER A 356 29.67 -9.68 12.17
CA SER A 356 30.07 -10.90 11.44
C SER A 356 29.00 -11.55 10.57
N ASN A 357 27.92 -10.86 10.19
CA ASN A 357 26.83 -11.54 9.48
C ASN A 357 27.27 -12.06 8.11
N THR A 358 27.22 -13.38 7.94
CA THR A 358 27.21 -14.00 6.63
C THR A 358 25.88 -13.65 5.94
N THR A 359 25.80 -13.81 4.62
CA THR A 359 24.59 -13.44 3.86
C THR A 359 23.34 -14.17 4.36
N GLU A 360 23.51 -15.38 4.89
CA GLU A 360 22.45 -16.33 5.23
C GLU A 360 21.66 -15.95 6.49
N GLU A 361 22.32 -15.38 7.49
CA GLU A 361 21.67 -14.98 8.75
C GLU A 361 20.77 -13.75 8.55
N MET A 362 21.24 -12.78 7.77
CA MET A 362 20.44 -11.62 7.38
C MET A 362 19.26 -12.02 6.50
N ASP A 363 19.43 -12.95 5.56
CA ASP A 363 18.33 -13.48 4.74
C ASP A 363 17.29 -14.20 5.61
N ARG A 364 17.73 -14.97 6.61
CA ARG A 364 16.83 -15.61 7.59
C ARG A 364 16.03 -14.56 8.36
N PHE A 365 16.67 -13.50 8.82
CA PHE A 365 16.00 -12.39 9.50
C PHE A 365 14.95 -11.73 8.60
N ILE A 366 15.34 -11.40 7.37
CA ILE A 366 14.45 -10.81 6.36
C ILE A 366 13.22 -11.71 6.15
N ARG A 367 13.41 -13.01 5.92
CA ARG A 367 12.29 -13.96 5.71
C ARG A 367 11.34 -14.06 6.90
N GLN A 368 11.85 -13.98 8.13
CA GLN A 368 11.00 -14.05 9.33
C GLN A 368 10.18 -12.78 9.54
N ARG A 369 10.72 -11.62 9.15
CA ARG A 369 10.16 -10.30 9.45
C ARG A 369 9.41 -9.65 8.30
N ILE A 370 9.65 -10.08 7.06
CA ILE A 370 8.97 -9.52 5.89
C ILE A 370 7.46 -9.73 5.98
N ARG A 371 6.72 -8.67 5.71
CA ARG A 371 5.27 -8.61 5.65
C ARG A 371 4.87 -7.76 4.45
N THR A 372 3.58 -7.58 4.23
CA THR A 372 3.07 -6.63 3.23
C THR A 372 2.77 -5.30 3.94
N THR A 373 2.67 -4.20 3.20
CA THR A 373 2.14 -2.92 3.73
C THR A 373 0.82 -2.53 3.08
N PHE A 374 0.05 -3.53 2.66
CA PHE A 374 -1.28 -3.35 2.07
C PHE A 374 -1.29 -2.59 0.73
N HIS A 375 -0.15 -2.47 0.05
CA HIS A 375 -0.02 -1.86 -1.28
C HIS A 375 -0.13 -2.91 -2.40
N TYR A 376 -1.29 -3.55 -2.48
CA TYR A 376 -1.56 -4.58 -3.49
C TYR A 376 -1.90 -3.98 -4.85
N ALA A 377 -1.30 -4.51 -5.91
CA ALA A 377 -1.51 -4.03 -7.27
C ALA A 377 -1.38 -5.13 -8.34
N SER A 378 -1.83 -4.80 -9.56
CA SER A 378 -1.55 -5.50 -10.83
C SER A 378 -2.27 -6.83 -11.11
N THR A 379 -3.26 -7.24 -10.30
CA THR A 379 -3.99 -8.50 -10.51
C THR A 379 -5.01 -8.47 -11.64
N CYS A 380 -5.31 -7.31 -12.20
CA CYS A 380 -6.07 -7.10 -13.44
C CYS A 380 -5.29 -6.19 -14.38
N LYS A 381 -3.99 -6.48 -14.56
CA LYS A 381 -2.98 -5.62 -15.19
C LYS A 381 -3.41 -5.02 -16.54
N MET A 382 -3.21 -3.71 -16.68
CA MET A 382 -3.21 -3.00 -17.95
C MET A 382 -1.92 -3.33 -18.70
N ALA A 383 -2.05 -4.09 -19.78
CA ALA A 383 -0.96 -4.58 -20.62
C ALA A 383 -1.54 -5.15 -21.93
N PRO A 384 -0.72 -5.44 -22.95
CA PRO A 384 -1.19 -6.21 -24.11
C PRO A 384 -1.81 -7.55 -23.68
N GLU A 385 -2.95 -7.90 -24.27
CA GLU A 385 -3.69 -9.13 -23.94
C GLU A 385 -2.81 -10.39 -24.01
N HIS A 386 -1.89 -10.44 -24.98
CA HIS A 386 -1.00 -11.58 -25.23
C HIS A 386 0.46 -11.30 -24.85
N ASP A 387 0.70 -10.48 -23.82
CA ASP A 387 2.04 -10.28 -23.27
C ASP A 387 2.66 -11.63 -22.81
N PRO A 388 3.88 -11.96 -23.25
CA PRO A 388 4.48 -13.27 -22.99
C PRO A 388 4.96 -13.46 -21.54
N ILE A 389 5.11 -12.37 -20.77
CA ILE A 389 5.58 -12.40 -19.39
C ILE A 389 4.38 -12.34 -18.44
N ALA A 390 3.47 -11.39 -18.66
CA ALA A 390 2.30 -11.18 -17.82
C ALA A 390 1.11 -10.72 -18.68
N PRO A 391 0.27 -11.66 -19.14
CA PRO A 391 -0.88 -11.35 -20.01
C PRO A 391 -1.78 -10.27 -19.41
N GLY A 392 -2.17 -9.31 -20.24
CA GLY A 392 -3.04 -8.20 -19.85
C GLY A 392 -4.48 -8.64 -19.58
N VAL A 393 -5.17 -7.84 -18.77
CA VAL A 393 -6.61 -7.99 -18.47
C VAL A 393 -7.42 -6.84 -19.03
N VAL A 394 -6.85 -5.64 -19.04
CA VAL A 394 -7.49 -4.43 -19.59
C VAL A 394 -6.61 -3.72 -20.61
N ASP A 395 -7.24 -3.01 -21.53
CA ASP A 395 -6.58 -2.10 -22.49
C ASP A 395 -6.23 -0.73 -21.87
N ASP A 396 -5.72 0.19 -22.68
CA ASP A 396 -5.36 1.56 -22.28
C ASP A 396 -6.57 2.46 -21.99
N GLU A 397 -7.78 2.02 -22.34
CA GLU A 397 -9.04 2.62 -21.91
C GLU A 397 -9.61 1.90 -20.67
N LEU A 398 -8.89 0.94 -20.09
CA LEU A 398 -9.28 0.16 -18.90
C LEU A 398 -10.50 -0.77 -19.15
N LYS A 399 -10.80 -1.07 -20.40
CA LYS A 399 -11.83 -2.05 -20.81
C LYS A 399 -11.27 -3.46 -20.69
N VAL A 400 -12.08 -4.36 -20.12
CA VAL A 400 -11.71 -5.78 -20.01
C VAL A 400 -11.71 -6.44 -21.39
N TYR A 401 -10.61 -7.08 -21.75
CA TYR A 401 -10.49 -7.75 -23.06
C TYR A 401 -11.62 -8.78 -23.27
N GLY A 402 -12.10 -8.83 -24.51
CA GLY A 402 -13.11 -9.79 -24.95
C GLY A 402 -14.52 -9.60 -24.37
N VAL A 403 -14.78 -8.52 -23.62
CA VAL A 403 -16.08 -8.28 -22.96
C VAL A 403 -16.51 -6.82 -23.14
N LYS A 404 -17.78 -6.60 -23.50
CA LYS A 404 -18.36 -5.25 -23.63
C LYS A 404 -18.99 -4.77 -22.34
N GLY A 405 -18.86 -3.46 -22.09
CA GLY A 405 -19.51 -2.78 -20.97
C GLY A 405 -18.89 -3.14 -19.61
N LEU A 406 -17.61 -3.54 -19.58
CA LEU A 406 -16.92 -3.92 -18.35
C LEU A 406 -15.53 -3.29 -18.28
N ARG A 407 -15.25 -2.62 -17.15
CA ARG A 407 -13.96 -1.99 -16.87
C ARG A 407 -13.47 -2.27 -15.46
N VAL A 408 -12.17 -2.12 -15.24
CA VAL A 408 -11.52 -2.24 -13.93
C VAL A 408 -10.81 -0.94 -13.56
N TYR A 409 -11.21 -0.34 -12.44
CA TYR A 409 -10.76 0.99 -12.02
C TYR A 409 -10.31 0.98 -10.56
N ASP A 410 -9.20 0.30 -10.30
CA ASP A 410 -8.53 0.32 -9.00
C ASP A 410 -7.05 -0.11 -9.18
N THR A 411 -6.31 -0.30 -8.08
CA THR A 411 -4.88 -0.64 -8.13
C THR A 411 -4.58 -1.98 -8.82
N SER A 412 -5.58 -2.85 -9.02
CA SER A 412 -5.44 -4.10 -9.76
C SER A 412 -5.02 -3.88 -11.20
N MET A 413 -5.36 -2.74 -11.82
CA MET A 413 -5.00 -2.49 -13.22
C MET A 413 -3.59 -1.97 -13.42
N PHE A 414 -2.86 -1.60 -12.35
CA PHE A 414 -1.58 -0.93 -12.51
C PHE A 414 -0.61 -1.79 -13.35
N PRO A 415 0.02 -1.25 -14.41
CA PRO A 415 0.96 -2.01 -15.25
C PRO A 415 2.21 -2.40 -14.45
N GLN A 416 2.62 -1.52 -13.54
CA GLN A 416 3.72 -1.70 -12.61
C GLN A 416 3.38 -0.97 -11.32
N ILE A 417 3.92 -1.45 -10.20
CA ILE A 417 3.72 -0.77 -8.91
C ILE A 417 4.48 0.57 -8.89
N VAL A 418 3.83 1.60 -8.36
CA VAL A 418 4.44 2.93 -8.18
C VAL A 418 5.36 2.90 -6.95
N SER A 419 6.54 3.52 -7.02
CA SER A 419 7.46 3.70 -5.89
C SER A 419 6.95 4.71 -4.87
N GLY A 420 5.83 4.41 -4.21
CA GLY A 420 5.20 5.30 -3.23
C GLY A 420 3.98 4.66 -2.57
N HIS A 421 3.27 5.44 -1.76
CA HIS A 421 2.00 5.01 -1.17
C HIS A 421 0.90 5.06 -2.24
N LEU A 422 0.19 3.94 -2.44
CA LEU A 422 -0.71 3.80 -3.59
C LEU A 422 -2.02 4.60 -3.46
N GLN A 423 -2.31 5.21 -2.31
CA GLN A 423 -3.55 5.96 -2.11
C GLN A 423 -3.69 7.10 -3.12
N ALA A 424 -2.66 7.93 -3.31
CA ALA A 424 -2.71 9.05 -4.25
C ALA A 424 -2.84 8.56 -5.71
N ALA A 425 -2.09 7.51 -6.07
CA ALA A 425 -2.17 6.90 -7.40
C ALA A 425 -3.57 6.31 -7.68
N ALA A 426 -4.19 5.67 -6.69
CA ALA A 426 -5.54 5.13 -6.82
C ALA A 426 -6.59 6.23 -7.04
N ILE A 427 -6.46 7.38 -6.35
CA ILE A 427 -7.34 8.53 -6.57
C ILE A 427 -7.12 9.16 -7.95
N MET A 428 -5.86 9.33 -8.37
CA MET A 428 -5.54 9.86 -9.71
C MET A 428 -6.20 9.02 -10.81
N VAL A 429 -6.10 7.70 -10.70
CA VAL A 429 -6.75 6.77 -11.63
C VAL A 429 -8.26 6.88 -11.62
N ALA A 430 -8.87 7.07 -10.44
CA ALA A 430 -10.31 7.25 -10.32
C ALA A 430 -10.81 8.57 -10.93
N GLU A 431 -10.02 9.64 -10.86
CA GLU A 431 -10.32 10.92 -11.52
C GLU A 431 -10.21 10.80 -13.05
N GLU A 432 -9.13 10.20 -13.55
CA GLU A 432 -8.95 9.95 -14.99
C GLU A 432 -10.09 9.07 -15.54
N CYS A 433 -10.46 8.03 -14.80
CA CYS A 433 -11.63 7.20 -15.07
C CYS A 433 -12.90 8.03 -15.23
N ALA A 434 -13.18 8.91 -14.27
CA ALA A 434 -14.38 9.73 -14.28
C ALA A 434 -14.42 10.66 -15.52
N ASP A 435 -13.27 11.20 -15.93
CA ASP A 435 -13.15 12.03 -17.13
C ASP A 435 -13.31 11.23 -18.42
N LEU A 436 -12.72 10.03 -18.53
CA LEU A 436 -12.92 9.13 -19.68
C LEU A 436 -14.41 8.81 -19.87
N ILE A 437 -15.10 8.41 -18.81
CA ILE A 437 -16.53 8.08 -18.85
C ILE A 437 -17.35 9.30 -19.25
N LYS A 438 -17.02 10.48 -18.70
CA LYS A 438 -17.73 11.72 -19.01
C LYS A 438 -17.60 12.13 -20.47
N ASN A 439 -16.47 11.82 -21.12
CA ASN A 439 -16.24 12.14 -22.53
C ASN A 439 -16.94 11.14 -23.47
N GLU A 440 -17.25 9.93 -23.01
CA GLU A 440 -18.01 8.92 -23.78
C GLU A 440 -19.53 9.08 -23.67
N LEU A 441 -20.02 9.78 -22.65
CA LEU A 441 -21.44 10.00 -22.35
C LEU A 441 -21.98 11.31 -22.89
#